data_AF-A0A1S7P0H4-F1
#
_entry.id   AF-A0A1S7P0H4-F1
#
_cell.length_a   1.000
_cell.length_b   1.000
_cell.length_c   1.000
_cell.angle_alpha   90.00
_cell.angle_beta   90.00
_cell.angle_gamma   90.00
#
_symmetry.space_group_name_H-M   'P 1'
#
loop_
_entity.id
_entity.type
_entity.pdbx_description
1 polymer ?
#
loop_
_entity_poly.entity_id
_entity_poly.type
_entity_poly.pdbx_seq_one_letter_code
_entity_poly.pdbx_strand_id
1 'polypeptide(L)' 'MDQVTLAAKAGLNKNTIVAMEKRGSEVLTSGLDKIQSVMRVLEAEGIEFLNHGQPGVRLAAKG' A
#
# COMPACT_ATOMS: atom_id res chain seq x y z
N MET A 1 10.01 -2.89 -3.92
CA MET A 1 9.67 -1.64 -4.63
C MET A 1 10.02 -0.48 -3.72
N ASP A 2 10.57 0.62 -4.23
CA ASP A 2 10.88 1.82 -3.45
C ASP A 2 9.69 2.82 -3.43
N GLN A 3 9.75 3.80 -2.52
CA GLN A 3 8.71 4.83 -2.33
C GLN A 3 8.39 5.62 -3.60
N VAL A 4 9.40 5.95 -4.42
CA VAL A 4 9.21 6.78 -5.62
C VAL A 4 8.46 5.97 -6.68
N THR A 5 8.86 4.72 -6.88
CA THR A 5 8.19 3.80 -7.81
C THR A 5 6.75 3.51 -7.38
N LEU A 6 6.51 3.26 -6.09
CA LEU A 6 5.16 3.04 -5.56
C LEU A 6 4.27 4.28 -5.76
N ALA A 7 4.79 5.46 -5.43
CA ALA A 7 4.08 6.71 -5.61
C ALA A 7 3.70 6.96 -7.08
N ALA A 8 4.64 6.75 -8.00
CA ALA A 8 4.40 6.89 -9.43
C ALA A 8 3.33 5.93 -9.94
N LYS A 9 3.40 4.65 -9.56
CA LYS A 9 2.39 3.63 -9.94
C LYS A 9 1.02 3.90 -9.33
N ALA A 10 0.96 4.44 -8.11
CA ALA A 10 -0.27 4.78 -7.42
C ALA A 10 -0.85 6.15 -7.83
N GLY A 11 -0.15 6.91 -8.69
CA GLY A 11 -0.54 8.29 -9.03
C GLY A 11 -0.52 9.24 -7.83
N LEU A 12 0.33 8.96 -6.84
CA LEU A 12 0.45 9.73 -5.60
C LEU A 12 1.78 10.49 -5.54
N ASN A 13 1.82 11.51 -4.70
CA ASN A 13 3.07 12.18 -4.35
C ASN A 13 3.88 11.30 -3.39
N LYS A 14 5.21 11.20 -3.60
CA LYS A 14 6.15 10.50 -2.69
C LYS A 14 5.93 10.85 -1.22
N ASN A 15 5.67 12.12 -0.90
CA ASN A 15 5.44 12.58 0.48
C ASN A 15 4.22 11.91 1.12
N THR A 16 3.22 11.52 0.33
CA THR A 16 2.06 10.76 0.81
C THR A 16 2.49 9.38 1.28
N ILE A 17 3.30 8.68 0.48
CA ILE A 17 3.83 7.35 0.82
C ILE A 17 4.72 7.44 2.07
N VAL A 18 5.63 8.42 2.13
CA VAL A 18 6.48 8.66 3.31
C VAL A 18 5.64 8.89 4.57
N ALA A 19 4.57 9.69 4.47
CA ALA A 19 3.69 9.95 5.61
C ALA A 19 2.91 8.68 6.05
N MET A 20 2.51 7.84 5.10
CA MET A 20 1.84 6.56 5.39
C MET A 20 2.81 5.57 6.06
N GLU A 21 4.04 5.45 5.56
CA GLU A 21 5.05 4.58 6.15
C GLU A 21 5.52 5.06 7.53
N LYS A 22 5.64 6.39 7.73
CA LYS A 22 6.06 6.96 9.01
C LYS A 22 5.09 6.64 10.16
N ARG A 23 3.81 6.41 9.86
CA ARG A 23 2.81 5.97 10.85
C ARG A 23 3.05 4.54 11.35
N GLY A 24 3.74 3.70 10.58
CA GLY A 24 4.03 2.31 10.97
C GLY A 24 2.75 1.51 11.27
N SER A 25 2.59 1.09 12.53
CA SER A 25 1.44 0.30 13.01
C SER A 25 0.21 1.13 13.39
N GLU A 26 0.31 2.46 13.34
CA GLU A 26 -0.81 3.34 13.66
C GLU A 26 -1.85 3.38 12.53
N VAL A 27 -3.08 3.78 12.88
CA VAL A 27 -4.16 3.92 11.90
C VAL A 27 -3.79 4.96 10.84
N LEU A 28 -3.93 4.57 9.57
CA LEU A 28 -3.75 5.47 8.44
C LEU A 28 -4.84 6.54 8.46
N THR A 29 -4.45 7.81 8.38
CA THR A 29 -5.40 8.95 8.27
C THR A 29 -5.46 9.52 6.85
N SER A 30 -4.80 8.88 5.89
CA SER A 30 -4.87 9.31 4.49
C SER A 30 -6.28 9.08 3.94
N GLY A 31 -6.65 9.85 2.91
CA GLY A 31 -7.92 9.66 2.22
C GLY A 31 -8.10 8.21 1.74
N LEU A 32 -9.33 7.70 1.81
CA LEU A 32 -9.66 6.33 1.42
C LEU A 32 -9.28 6.04 -0.04
N ASP A 33 -9.42 7.04 -0.92
CA ASP A 33 -8.97 7.03 -2.31
C ASP A 33 -7.47 6.71 -2.45
N LYS A 34 -6.64 7.35 -1.63
CA LYS A 34 -5.18 7.17 -1.65
C LYS A 34 -4.80 5.80 -1.12
N ILE A 35 -5.45 5.36 -0.04
CA ILE A 35 -5.24 4.04 0.55
C ILE A 35 -5.58 2.96 -0.48
N GLN A 36 -6.74 3.05 -1.13
CA GLN A 36 -7.14 2.10 -2.17
C GLN A 36 -6.19 2.10 -3.36
N SER A 37 -5.69 3.27 -3.78
CA SER A 37 -4.73 3.34 -4.89
C SER A 37 -3.44 2.57 -4.56
N VAL A 38 -2.89 2.77 -3.36
CA VAL A 38 -1.71 2.04 -2.89
C VAL A 38 -1.99 0.54 -2.80
N MET A 39 -3.13 0.14 -2.23
CA MET A 39 -3.51 -1.27 -2.11
C MET A 39 -3.56 -1.96 -3.48
N ARG A 40 -4.21 -1.35 -4.48
CA ARG A 40 -4.31 -1.91 -5.84
C ARG A 40 -2.95 -2.10 -6.51
N VAL A 41 -2.02 -1.15 -6.31
CA VAL A 41 -0.66 -1.28 -6.87
C VAL A 41 0.08 -2.43 -6.20
N LEU A 42 -0.03 -2.56 -4.87
CA LEU A 42 0.61 -3.65 -4.14
C LEU A 42 0.00 -5.00 -4.56
N GLU A 43 -1.31 -5.08 -4.75
CA GLU A 43 -1.99 -6.26 -5.30
C GLU A 43 -1.50 -6.63 -6.70
N ALA A 44 -1.36 -5.64 -7.60
CA ALA A 44 -0.80 -5.85 -8.94
C ALA A 44 0.66 -6.33 -8.92
N GLU A 45 1.39 -6.06 -7.83
CA GLU A 45 2.76 -6.56 -7.63
C GLU A 45 2.83 -7.93 -6.95
N GLY A 46 1.67 -8.54 -6.63
CA GLY A 46 1.58 -9.85 -5.99
C GLY A 46 1.46 -9.78 -4.48
N ILE A 47 0.95 -8.68 -3.90
CA ILE A 47 0.66 -8.59 -2.47
C ILE A 47 -0.84 -8.78 -2.24
N GLU A 48 -1.24 -9.83 -1.55
CA GLU A 48 -2.63 -10.09 -1.21
C GLU A 48 -2.95 -9.59 0.20
N PHE A 49 -3.99 -8.75 0.34
CA PHE A 49 -4.45 -8.26 1.63
C PHE A 49 -5.43 -9.25 2.29
N LEU A 50 -5.09 -9.75 3.46
CA LEU A 50 -5.90 -10.72 4.20
C LEU A 50 -6.89 -9.99 5.11
N ASN A 51 -8.06 -9.63 4.60
CA ASN A 51 -9.06 -8.86 5.37
C ASN A 51 -10.05 -9.71 6.20
N HIS A 52 -9.71 -10.95 6.55
CA HIS A 52 -10.65 -11.92 7.15
C HIS A 52 -10.34 -12.20 8.64
N GLY A 53 -10.13 -11.15 9.43
CA GLY A 53 -9.92 -11.27 10.89
C GLY A 53 -8.47 -11.44 11.35
N GLN A 54 -7.50 -11.49 10.41
CA GLN A 54 -6.07 -11.36 10.70
C GLN A 54 -5.48 -10.28 9.80
N PRO A 55 -5.39 -9.02 10.27
CA PRO A 55 -4.79 -7.96 9.47
C PRO A 55 -3.37 -8.37 9.08
N GLY A 56 -3.13 -8.48 7.77
CA GLY A 56 -1.89 -9.00 7.25
C GLY A 56 -1.85 -8.96 5.74
N VAL A 57 -0.64 -9.15 5.21
CA VAL A 57 -0.40 -9.25 3.78
C VAL A 57 0.33 -10.55 3.49
N ARG A 58 0.01 -11.18 2.37
CA ARG A 58 0.72 -12.35 1.85
C ARG A 58 1.40 -11.98 0.55
N LEU A 59 2.60 -12.51 0.33
CA LEU A 59 3.20 -12.50 -1.00
C LEU A 59 2.56 -13.63 -1.82
N ALA A 60 1.71 -13.26 -2.77
CA ALA A 60 1.31 -14.17 -3.83
C ALA A 60 2.52 -14.33 -4.77
N ALA A 61 2.97 -15.57 -4.97
CA ALA A 61 4.02 -15.84 -5.93
C ALA A 61 3.54 -15.35 -7.31
N LYS A 62 4.29 -14.43 -7.94
CA LYS A 62 4.12 -14.15 -9.37
C LYS A 62 4.35 -15.46 -10.12
N GLY A 63 3.27 -16.05 -10.64
CA GLY A 63 3.34 -17.10 -11.66
C GLY A 63 3.81 -16.51 -12.98
#